data_AF-A0A9D3SHZ4-F1
#
_entry.id   AF-A0A9D3SHZ4-F1
#
_cell.length_a   1.000
_cell.length_b   1.000
_cell.length_c   1.000
_cell.angle_alpha   90.00
_cell.angle_beta   90.00
_cell.angle_gamma   90.00
#
_symmetry.space_group_name_H-M   'P 1'
#
loop_
_entity.id
_entity.type
_entity.pdbx_description
1 polymer ?
#
loop_
_entity_poly.entity_id
_entity_poly.type
_entity_poly.pdbx_seq_one_letter_code
_entity_poly.pdbx_strand_id
1 'polypeptide(L)' 'MARQQQILRVAVQSNQDVNDPAAKVAILEQIQKKLKDHGMVQNMTVKWKEHPDGKVFHKKTEIEEF' A
#
# COMPACT_ATOMS: atom_id res chain seq x y z
N MET A 1 -19.74 17.19 1.10
CA MET A 1 -19.04 16.20 1.96
C MET A 1 -17.73 15.84 1.28
N ALA A 2 -16.58 16.23 1.81
CA ALA A 2 -15.29 15.84 1.24
C ALA A 2 -15.08 14.33 1.48
N ARG A 3 -14.67 13.58 0.47
CA ARG A 3 -14.13 12.23 0.69
C ARG A 3 -12.85 12.39 1.49
N GLN A 4 -12.83 11.91 2.73
CA GLN A 4 -11.63 11.88 3.53
C GLN A 4 -10.68 10.83 2.93
N GLN A 5 -9.65 11.29 2.22
CA GLN A 5 -8.58 10.43 1.71
C GLN A 5 -7.45 10.42 2.73
N GLN A 6 -7.06 9.24 3.19
CA GLN A 6 -5.88 9.05 4.01
C GLN A 6 -4.83 8.30 3.20
N ILE A 7 -3.60 8.79 3.21
CA ILE A 7 -2.45 8.14 2.56
C ILE A 7 -1.63 7.47 3.65
N LEU A 8 -1.45 6.15 3.54
CA LEU A 8 -0.60 5.36 4.44
C LEU A 8 0.69 5.00 3.70
N ARG A 9 1.85 5.33 4.28
CA ARG A 9 3.14 4.81 3.82
C ARG A 9 3.36 3.45 4.46
N VAL A 10 3.66 2.45 3.64
CA VAL A 10 3.94 1.08 4.09
C VAL A 10 5.34 0.67 3.65
N ALA A 11 6.04 -0.06 4.52
CA ALA A 11 7.31 -0.70 4.19
C ALA A 11 7.09 -2.21 4.20
N VAL A 12 7.54 -2.89 3.15
CA VAL A 12 7.41 -4.33 2.99
C VAL A 12 8.81 -4.91 2.82
N GLN A 13 9.10 -5.96 3.57
CA GLN A 13 10.32 -6.75 3.42
C GLN A 13 9.94 -8.06 2.72
N SER A 14 10.57 -8.35 1.60
CA SER A 14 10.30 -9.54 0.78
C SER A 14 11.56 -9.95 0.02
N ASN A 15 11.70 -11.25 -0.21
CA ASN A 15 12.73 -11.82 -1.09
C ASN A 15 12.26 -11.89 -2.56
N GLN A 16 10.99 -11.56 -2.82
CA GLN A 16 10.37 -11.56 -4.15
C GLN A 16 10.06 -10.13 -4.59
N ASP A 17 9.85 -9.94 -5.90
CA ASP A 17 9.41 -8.64 -6.41
C ASP A 17 7.98 -8.32 -5.93
N VAL A 18 7.83 -7.22 -5.20
CA VAL A 18 6.56 -6.79 -4.63
C VAL A 18 5.72 -5.94 -5.58
N ASN A 19 6.26 -5.58 -6.75
CA ASN A 19 5.51 -4.90 -7.80
C ASN A 19 4.81 -5.87 -8.77
N ASP A 20 5.11 -7.17 -8.67
CA ASP A 20 4.37 -8.23 -9.35
C ASP A 20 2.85 -8.11 -9.09
N PRO A 21 1.99 -8.27 -10.11
CA PRO A 21 0.55 -8.14 -9.94
C PRO A 21 -0.05 -9.03 -8.84
N ALA A 22 0.38 -10.29 -8.71
CA ALA A 22 -0.13 -11.19 -7.70
C ALA A 22 0.36 -10.78 -6.29
N ALA A 23 1.61 -10.34 -6.17
CA ALA A 23 2.15 -9.83 -4.91
C ALA A 23 1.38 -8.57 -4.44
N LYS A 24 1.12 -7.61 -5.34
CA LYS A 24 0.36 -6.39 -5.03
C LYS A 24 -1.05 -6.68 -4.53
N VAL A 25 -1.72 -7.68 -5.11
CA VAL A 25 -3.05 -8.11 -4.65
C VAL A 25 -2.96 -8.69 -3.24
N ALA A 26 -2.06 -9.65 -3.01
CA ALA A 26 -1.90 -10.30 -1.71
C ALA A 26 -1.55 -9.31 -0.59
N ILE A 27 -0.66 -8.34 -0.85
CA ILE A 27 -0.29 -7.31 0.13
C ILE A 27 -1.48 -6.38 0.42
N LEU A 28 -2.23 -5.96 -0.61
CA LEU A 28 -3.39 -5.08 -0.45
C LEU A 28 -4.49 -5.75 0.38
N GLU A 29 -4.74 -7.04 0.14
CA GLU A 29 -5.68 -7.85 0.94
C GLU A 29 -5.24 -7.95 2.40
N GLN A 30 -3.93 -8.15 2.65
CA GLN A 30 -3.39 -8.19 4.00
C GLN A 30 -3.55 -6.84 4.72
N ILE A 31 -3.30 -5.72 4.03
CA ILE A 31 -3.52 -4.37 4.57
C ILE A 31 -5.01 -4.18 4.88
N GLN A 32 -5.90 -4.54 3.96
CA GLN A 32 -7.35 -4.41 4.16
C GLN A 32 -7.82 -5.24 5.36
N LYS A 33 -7.30 -6.47 5.53
CA LYS A 33 -7.60 -7.31 6.68
C LYS A 33 -7.16 -6.64 7.98
N LYS A 34 -5.92 -6.15 8.06
CA LYS A 34 -5.41 -5.44 9.24
C LYS A 34 -6.27 -4.21 9.57
N LEU A 35 -6.61 -3.40 8.57
CA LEU A 35 -7.45 -2.21 8.80
C LEU A 35 -8.84 -2.59 9.34
N LYS A 36 -9.44 -3.68 8.85
CA LYS A 36 -10.70 -4.24 9.40
C LYS A 36 -10.54 -4.72 10.84
N ASP A 37 -9.46 -5.45 11.14
CA ASP A 37 -9.16 -5.95 12.49
C ASP A 37 -8.96 -4.80 13.49
N HIS A 38 -8.48 -3.65 13.01
CA HIS A 38 -8.32 -2.40 13.78
C HIS A 38 -9.59 -1.51 13.82
N GLY A 39 -10.74 -2.01 13.35
CA GLY A 39 -12.03 -1.32 13.49
C GLY A 39 -12.37 -0.33 12.36
N MET A 40 -11.59 -0.28 11.26
CA MET A 40 -12.01 0.46 10.07
C MET A 40 -13.12 -0.29 9.31
N VAL A 41 -14.28 0.36 9.20
CA VAL A 41 -15.57 -0.20 8.76
C VAL A 41 -15.60 -0.61 7.27
N GLN A 42 -16.57 -1.47 6.93
CA GLN A 42 -16.78 -2.20 5.66
C GLN A 42 -16.82 -1.37 4.36
N ASN A 43 -17.00 -0.04 4.42
CA ASN A 43 -17.16 0.81 3.22
C ASN A 43 -15.86 1.51 2.77
N MET A 44 -14.71 1.07 3.26
CA MET A 44 -13.42 1.61 2.87
C MET A 44 -12.92 0.97 1.57
N THR A 45 -12.52 1.81 0.61
CA THR A 45 -11.78 1.36 -0.59
C THR A 45 -10.30 1.62 -0.39
N VAL A 46 -9.49 0.57 -0.35
CA VAL A 46 -8.02 0.68 -0.35
C VAL A 46 -7.53 0.51 -1.79
N LYS A 47 -6.68 1.42 -2.25
CA LYS A 47 -6.05 1.35 -3.57
C LYS A 47 -4.59 1.71 -3.45
N TRP A 48 -3.78 1.18 -4.36
CA TRP A 48 -2.41 1.63 -4.50
C TRP A 48 -2.38 3.06 -5.06
N LYS A 49 -1.42 3.85 -4.56
CA LYS A 49 -1.02 5.10 -5.20
C LYS A 49 0.18 4.77 -6.07
N GLU A 50 -0.03 4.73 -7.37
CA GLU A 50 1.05 4.54 -8.34
C GLU A 50 1.86 5.82 -8.46
N HIS A 51 3.18 5.65 -8.55
CA HIS A 51 4.10 6.71 -8.89
C HIS A 51 4.10 6.96 -10.40
N PRO A 52 4.70 8.07 -10.89
CA PRO A 52 4.75 8.37 -12.32
C PRO A 52 5.43 7.30 -13.19
N ASP A 53 6.24 6.43 -12.58
CA ASP A 53 6.92 5.30 -13.22
C ASP A 53 6.05 4.03 -13.29
N GLY A 54 4.79 4.09 -12.84
CA GLY A 54 3.86 2.96 -12.80
C GLY A 54 4.15 1.94 -11.70
N LYS A 55 5.09 2.24 -10.79
CA LYS A 55 5.42 1.37 -9.64
C LYS A 55 4.70 1.85 -8.38
N VAL A 56 4.50 0.91 -7.48
CA VAL A 56 3.91 1.16 -6.16
C VAL A 56 4.98 1.14 -5.08
N PHE A 57 5.95 0.23 -5.21
CA PHE A 57 7.03 0.06 -4.25
C PHE A 57 8.36 0.42 -4.88
N HIS A 58 9.08 1.32 -4.21
CA HIS A 58 10.48 1.60 -4.47
C HIS A 58 11.33 0.95 -3.38
N LYS A 59 12.48 0.41 -3.79
CA LYS A 59 13.47 -0.02 -2.80
C LYS A 59 13.90 1.21 -2.02
N LYS A 60 13.97 1.10 -0.69
CA LYS A 60 14.59 2.14 0.13
C LYS A 60 16.05 2.23 -0.30
N THR A 61 16.37 3.26 -1.08
CA THR A 61 17.76 3.66 -1.31
C THR A 61 18.13 4.62 -0.20
N GLU A 62 19.41 4.67 0.16
CA GLU A 62 19.92 5.51 1.27
C GLU A 62 19.77 7.03 1.00
N ILE A 63 19.19 7.40 -0.14
CA ILE A 63 19.08 8.75 -0.70
C ILE A 63 17.61 9.17 -0.85
N GLU A 64 16.83 9.07 0.21
CA GLU A 64 15.63 9.90 0.37
C GLU A 64 15.69 10.52 1.77
N GLU A 65 16.37 11.67 1.87
CA GLU A 65 16.17 12.58 3.00
C GLU A 65 14.70 13.02 3.03
N PHE A 66 14.11 12.92 4.22
CA PHE A 66 12.67 13.09 4.50
C PHE A 66 12.22 14.54 4.47
#